data_AF-A0A7V5ARX4-F1
#
_entry.id   AF-A0A7V5ARX4-F1
#
_cell.length_a   1.000
_cell.length_b   1.000
_cell.length_c   1.000
_cell.angle_alpha   90.00
_cell.angle_beta   90.00
_cell.angle_gamma   90.00
#
_symmetry.space_group_name_H-M   'P 1'
#
loop_
_entity.id
_entity.type
_entity.pdbx_description
1 polymer ?
#
loop_
_entity_poly.entity_id
_entity_poly.type
_entity_poly.pdbx_seq_one_letter_code
_entity_poly.pdbx_strand_id
1 'polypeptide(L)'
;MPEKEYKLTEEFETKEGYVKDPVSGKLVKITPERVEAKIVFAQRLLNEYGYSKEQIQTFPEFYIQKGSTKIGPADIVVFKDSKKTFDNIFLIVETKRKDKKDGIKQLKSYIDPTPAEGGVWFNGNEIAYVRAIRRPPSYTPELVEWRNIPKKGQSWEEIGKYKTGDELIPAQNLKSIFKVIYYHLYTNSNLPRAERLGGEMTRLIFCKIYDEMHNYKDLKFKAGAEESDERVAERIRELFEKVKDEYRDVFEEDEKLLLDAKSIAYVASQL
;
A
#
# COMPACT_ATOMS: atom_id res chain seq x y z
N MET A 1 27.93 1.96 -18.21
CA MET A 1 26.85 2.69 -17.51
C MET A 1 27.35 2.97 -16.11
N PRO A 2 27.53 4.23 -15.70
CA PRO A 2 28.07 4.54 -14.38
C PRO A 2 27.05 4.17 -13.29
N GLU A 3 27.51 3.46 -12.27
CA GLU A 3 26.77 3.19 -11.04
C GLU A 3 26.34 4.53 -10.44
N LYS A 4 25.03 4.79 -10.38
CA LYS A 4 24.51 5.93 -9.64
C LYS A 4 24.72 5.66 -8.16
N GLU A 5 25.68 6.36 -7.58
CA GLU A 5 25.82 6.52 -6.13
C GLU A 5 24.47 6.99 -5.57
N TYR A 6 23.79 6.09 -4.87
CA TYR A 6 22.57 6.40 -4.13
C TYR A 6 22.97 7.17 -2.88
N LYS A 7 22.82 8.51 -2.89
CA LYS A 7 22.91 9.31 -1.67
C LYS A 7 21.63 9.09 -0.86
N LEU A 8 21.79 8.46 0.30
CA LEU A 8 20.74 8.24 1.29
C LEU A 8 20.24 9.58 1.83
N THR A 9 18.92 9.75 1.89
CA THR A 9 18.27 10.83 2.66
C THR A 9 18.40 10.51 4.16
N GLU A 10 18.63 11.53 4.98
CA GLU A 10 19.11 11.51 6.38
C GLU A 10 18.19 10.83 7.44
N GLU A 11 17.28 9.94 7.07
CA GLU A 11 16.24 9.41 7.97
C GLU A 11 16.56 8.06 8.64
N PHE A 12 17.75 7.52 8.44
CA PHE A 12 18.13 6.23 9.00
C PHE A 12 19.35 6.35 9.91
N GLU A 13 19.26 5.83 11.14
CA GLU A 13 20.46 5.53 11.94
C GLU A 13 21.32 4.56 11.14
N THR A 14 22.36 5.11 10.51
CA THR A 14 23.25 4.40 9.62
C THR A 14 24.61 4.26 10.29
N LYS A 15 25.07 3.03 10.39
CA LYS A 15 26.50 2.72 10.49
C LYS A 15 26.93 2.38 9.08
N GLU A 16 28.12 2.78 8.65
CA GLU A 16 28.60 2.59 7.27
C GLU A 16 28.24 1.19 6.70
N GLY A 17 27.36 1.15 5.69
CA GLY A 17 26.87 -0.08 5.05
C GLY A 17 25.70 -0.82 5.74
N TYR A 18 25.16 -0.30 6.84
CA TYR A 18 24.07 -0.89 7.63
C TYR A 18 22.96 0.11 7.93
N VAL A 19 21.74 -0.40 8.07
CA VAL A 19 20.54 0.35 8.44
C VAL A 19 19.85 -0.36 9.61
N LYS A 20 19.27 0.40 10.53
CA LYS A 20 18.48 -0.15 11.63
C LYS A 20 17.11 -0.62 11.13
N ASP A 21 16.82 -1.91 11.30
CA ASP A 21 15.50 -2.47 11.00
C ASP A 21 14.47 -1.98 12.04
N PRO A 22 13.36 -1.35 11.63
CA PRO A 22 12.46 -0.63 12.54
C PRO A 22 11.67 -1.57 13.49
N VAL A 23 11.50 -2.83 13.09
CA VAL A 23 10.73 -3.84 13.83
C VAL A 23 11.62 -4.57 14.83
N SER A 24 12.73 -5.15 14.37
CA SER A 24 13.66 -5.93 15.19
C SER A 24 14.69 -5.08 15.96
N GLY A 25 14.91 -3.83 15.54
CA GLY A 25 15.92 -2.94 16.11
C GLY A 25 17.37 -3.29 15.76
N LYS A 26 17.61 -4.33 14.96
CA LYS A 26 18.96 -4.79 14.61
C LYS A 26 19.54 -4.01 13.42
N LEU A 27 20.85 -3.83 13.42
CA LEU A 27 21.57 -3.35 12.24
C LEU A 27 21.67 -4.45 11.19
N VAL A 28 21.17 -4.16 9.99
CA VAL A 28 21.13 -5.09 8.87
C VAL A 28 21.82 -4.46 7.65
N LYS A 29 22.48 -5.29 6.84
CA LYS A 29 23.24 -4.82 5.69
C LYS A 29 22.33 -4.07 4.71
N ILE A 30 22.77 -2.90 4.28
CA ILE A 30 22.08 -2.12 3.25
C ILE A 30 22.13 -2.89 1.93
N THR A 31 20.95 -3.13 1.37
CA THR A 31 20.76 -3.42 -0.04
C THR A 31 19.67 -2.50 -0.56
N PRO A 32 19.67 -2.16 -1.85
CA PRO A 32 18.61 -1.30 -2.39
C PRO A 32 17.20 -1.85 -2.16
N GLU A 33 16.98 -3.15 -2.37
CA GLU A 33 15.71 -3.83 -2.05
C GLU A 33 15.29 -3.64 -0.59
N ARG A 34 16.24 -3.76 0.34
CA ARG A 34 15.95 -3.62 1.76
C ARG A 34 15.55 -2.19 2.13
N VAL A 35 16.28 -1.19 1.63
CA VAL A 35 16.04 0.22 1.97
C VAL A 35 14.83 0.77 1.23
N GLU A 36 14.66 0.44 -0.05
CA GLU A 36 13.60 1.03 -0.89
C GLU A 36 12.24 0.32 -0.74
N ALA A 37 12.23 -0.95 -0.34
CA ALA A 37 11.00 -1.73 -0.24
C ALA A 37 10.75 -2.29 1.16
N LYS A 38 11.63 -3.17 1.67
CA LYS A 38 11.39 -3.89 2.94
C LYS A 38 11.24 -2.97 4.15
N ILE A 39 12.17 -2.04 4.35
CA ILE A 39 12.14 -1.12 5.49
C ILE A 39 11.01 -0.11 5.35
N VAL A 40 10.78 0.41 4.14
CA VAL A 40 9.65 1.30 3.85
C VAL A 40 8.34 0.60 4.22
N PHE A 41 8.11 -0.62 3.75
CA PHE A 41 6.87 -1.33 4.05
C PHE A 41 6.74 -1.73 5.52
N ALA A 42 7.85 -2.08 6.19
CA ALA A 42 7.85 -2.31 7.62
C ALA A 42 7.44 -1.06 8.42
N GLN A 43 7.90 0.13 8.02
CA GLN A 43 7.46 1.39 8.63
C GLN A 43 5.98 1.67 8.36
N ARG A 44 5.49 1.39 7.15
CA ARG A 44 4.05 1.51 6.84
C ARG A 44 3.22 0.61 7.76
N LEU A 45 3.61 -0.65 7.95
CA LEU A 45 2.92 -1.59 8.84
C LEU A 45 2.82 -1.06 10.29
N LEU A 46 3.88 -0.42 10.79
CA LEU A 46 3.91 0.17 12.13
C LEU A 46 3.07 1.46 12.21
N ASN A 47 3.31 2.40 11.30
CA ASN A 47 2.85 3.78 11.43
C ASN A 47 1.49 4.02 10.76
N GLU A 48 1.22 3.37 9.63
CA GLU A 48 0.00 3.56 8.84
C GLU A 48 -1.06 2.51 9.15
N TYR A 49 -0.66 1.26 9.27
CA TYR A 49 -1.58 0.14 9.55
C TYR A 49 -1.74 -0.17 11.04
N GLY A 50 -0.89 0.41 11.90
CA GLY A 50 -1.02 0.32 13.35
C GLY A 50 -0.65 -1.04 13.95
N TYR A 51 0.04 -1.91 13.21
CA TYR A 51 0.53 -3.18 13.75
C TYR A 51 1.67 -2.93 14.75
N SER A 52 1.69 -3.72 15.83
CA SER A 52 2.77 -3.64 16.82
C SER A 52 4.04 -4.36 16.34
N LYS A 53 5.21 -4.02 16.91
CA LYS A 53 6.47 -4.71 16.60
C LYS A 53 6.42 -6.20 16.96
N GLU A 54 5.63 -6.53 17.97
CA GLU A 54 5.39 -7.90 18.43
C GLU A 54 4.57 -8.71 17.41
N GLN A 55 3.71 -8.05 16.62
CA GLN A 55 2.93 -8.68 15.55
C GLN A 55 3.69 -8.80 14.23
N ILE A 56 4.89 -8.22 14.09
CA ILE A 56 5.62 -8.20 12.82
C ILE A 56 6.96 -8.93 12.96
N GLN A 57 7.37 -9.67 11.94
CA GLN A 57 8.71 -10.23 11.84
C GLN A 57 9.36 -9.88 10.51
N THR A 58 10.48 -9.16 10.58
CA THR A 58 11.34 -8.78 9.44
C THR A 58 12.73 -9.41 9.51
N PHE A 59 13.24 -9.67 10.72
CA PHE A 59 14.57 -10.22 10.94
C PHE A 59 14.72 -10.95 12.31
N PRO A 60 15.29 -12.17 12.36
CA PRO A 60 15.53 -13.04 11.21
C PRO A 60 14.21 -13.34 10.48
N GLU A 61 14.28 -13.55 9.17
CA GLU A 61 13.09 -13.78 8.34
C GLU A 61 12.39 -15.07 8.76
N PHE A 62 11.05 -15.05 8.72
CA PHE A 62 10.25 -16.20 9.08
C PHE A 62 10.20 -17.18 7.89
N TYR A 63 10.52 -18.45 8.13
CA TYR A 63 10.53 -19.47 7.08
C TYR A 63 9.13 -20.04 6.87
N ILE A 64 8.64 -19.93 5.63
CA ILE A 64 7.41 -20.58 5.19
C ILE A 64 7.72 -22.04 4.84
N GLN A 65 6.80 -22.92 5.23
CA GLN A 65 6.85 -24.36 5.02
C GLN A 65 5.61 -24.82 4.26
N LYS A 66 5.77 -25.83 3.42
CA LYS A 66 4.68 -26.59 2.79
C LYS A 66 4.88 -28.06 3.17
N GLY A 67 4.06 -28.53 4.11
CA GLY A 67 4.32 -29.80 4.78
C GLY A 67 5.65 -29.75 5.54
N SER A 68 6.52 -30.74 5.34
CA SER A 68 7.86 -30.78 5.95
C SER A 68 8.92 -29.95 5.20
N THR A 69 8.60 -29.44 4.01
CA THR A 69 9.57 -28.72 3.17
C THR A 69 9.55 -27.21 3.46
N LYS A 70 10.72 -26.63 3.78
CA LYS A 70 10.90 -25.17 3.81
C LYS A 70 10.95 -24.64 2.38
N ILE A 71 10.02 -23.75 2.03
CA ILE A 71 9.91 -23.16 0.68
C ILE A 71 10.55 -21.78 0.57
N GLY A 72 10.86 -21.13 1.70
CA GLY A 72 11.71 -19.95 1.73
C GLY A 72 11.42 -19.03 2.92
N PRO A 73 12.34 -18.10 3.22
CA PRO A 73 12.06 -16.99 4.11
C PRO A 73 11.11 -16.00 3.44
N ALA A 74 10.07 -15.57 4.15
CA ALA A 74 9.25 -14.42 3.74
C ALA A 74 9.91 -13.11 4.21
N ASP A 75 9.86 -12.07 3.37
CA ASP A 75 10.53 -10.80 3.67
C ASP A 75 9.92 -10.13 4.92
N ILE A 76 8.59 -10.09 5.03
CA ILE A 76 7.89 -9.64 6.23
C ILE A 76 6.68 -10.53 6.47
N VAL A 77 6.48 -10.93 7.73
CA VAL A 77 5.28 -11.64 8.17
C VAL A 77 4.57 -10.84 9.24
N VAL A 78 3.25 -10.69 9.10
CA VAL A 78 2.37 -10.09 10.11
C VAL A 78 1.55 -11.22 10.74
N PHE A 79 1.48 -11.25 12.06
CA PHE A 79 0.76 -12.22 12.86
C PHE A 79 -0.51 -11.60 13.45
N LYS A 80 -1.51 -12.43 13.77
CA LYS A 80 -2.76 -11.97 14.38
C LYS A 80 -2.51 -11.33 15.75
N ASP A 81 -1.59 -11.89 16.51
CA ASP A 81 -1.14 -11.38 17.82
C ASP A 81 0.39 -11.50 17.97
N SER A 82 0.92 -11.42 19.19
CA SER A 82 2.37 -11.49 19.46
C SER A 82 2.98 -12.89 19.28
N LYS A 83 2.19 -13.94 19.05
CA LYS A 83 2.67 -15.31 18.87
C LYS A 83 3.18 -15.50 17.44
N LYS A 84 4.50 -15.62 17.28
CA LYS A 84 5.16 -15.78 15.97
C LYS A 84 5.21 -17.25 15.55
N THR A 85 4.05 -17.85 15.34
CA THR A 85 3.88 -19.26 14.93
C THR A 85 3.25 -19.36 13.54
N PHE A 86 3.42 -20.51 12.88
CA PHE A 86 2.97 -20.72 11.51
C PHE A 86 1.43 -20.59 11.36
N ASP A 87 0.69 -21.11 12.34
CA ASP A 87 -0.77 -21.07 12.43
C ASP A 87 -1.32 -19.65 12.73
N ASN A 88 -0.47 -18.73 13.19
CA ASN A 88 -0.86 -17.38 13.55
C ASN A 88 -0.53 -16.34 12.46
N ILE A 89 -0.01 -16.78 11.30
CA ILE A 89 0.28 -15.91 10.17
C ILE A 89 -1.02 -15.26 9.67
N PHE A 90 -1.02 -13.93 9.58
CA PHE A 90 -2.15 -13.13 9.11
C PHE A 90 -1.92 -12.56 7.71
N LEU A 91 -0.77 -11.91 7.50
CA LEU A 91 -0.37 -11.37 6.20
C LEU A 91 1.08 -11.75 5.88
N ILE A 92 1.38 -11.89 4.60
CA ILE A 92 2.74 -12.06 4.09
C ILE A 92 3.06 -10.90 3.14
N VAL A 93 4.24 -10.31 3.27
CA VAL A 93 4.72 -9.27 2.36
C VAL A 93 6.00 -9.75 1.67
N GLU A 94 6.04 -9.63 0.36
CA GLU A 94 7.21 -9.90 -0.48
C GLU A 94 7.71 -8.60 -1.12
N THR A 95 9.01 -8.33 -1.01
CA THR A 95 9.61 -7.02 -1.33
C THR A 95 10.57 -7.03 -2.51
N LYS A 96 10.58 -8.12 -3.28
CA LYS A 96 11.57 -8.41 -4.33
C LYS A 96 11.51 -7.45 -5.52
N ARG A 97 12.69 -7.16 -6.08
CA ARG A 97 12.90 -6.40 -7.32
C ARG A 97 12.48 -7.11 -8.63
N LYS A 98 12.01 -8.36 -8.59
CA LYS A 98 11.53 -9.07 -9.79
C LYS A 98 10.30 -8.38 -10.38
N ASP A 99 9.91 -8.75 -11.60
CA ASP A 99 8.67 -8.24 -12.20
C ASP A 99 7.44 -8.60 -11.34
N LYS A 100 6.40 -7.75 -11.42
CA LYS A 100 5.16 -7.88 -10.65
C LYS A 100 4.54 -9.28 -10.73
N LYS A 101 4.61 -9.93 -11.89
CA LYS A 101 3.99 -11.24 -12.13
C LYS A 101 4.72 -12.34 -11.35
N ASP A 102 6.04 -12.38 -11.44
CA ASP A 102 6.86 -13.33 -10.68
C ASP A 102 6.76 -13.10 -9.16
N GLY A 103 6.73 -11.82 -8.75
CA GLY A 103 6.53 -11.43 -7.35
C GLY A 103 5.21 -11.93 -6.77
N ILE A 104 4.10 -11.74 -7.50
CA ILE A 104 2.78 -12.25 -7.11
C ILE A 104 2.73 -13.79 -7.10
N LYS A 105 3.42 -14.45 -8.04
CA LYS A 105 3.52 -15.92 -8.04
C LYS A 105 4.25 -16.44 -6.80
N GLN A 106 5.32 -15.77 -6.37
CA GLN A 106 6.03 -16.10 -5.13
C GLN A 106 5.17 -15.81 -3.89
N LEU A 107 4.51 -14.65 -3.84
CA LEU A 107 3.59 -14.33 -2.75
C LEU A 107 2.48 -15.39 -2.63
N LYS A 108 1.94 -15.86 -3.77
CA LYS A 108 0.98 -16.97 -3.79
C LYS A 108 1.54 -18.27 -3.24
N SER A 109 2.78 -18.63 -3.59
CA SER A 109 3.38 -19.86 -3.07
C SER A 109 3.62 -19.82 -1.56
N TYR A 110 3.76 -18.63 -0.98
CA TYR A 110 3.85 -18.43 0.47
C TYR A 110 2.49 -18.38 1.16
N ILE A 111 1.47 -17.77 0.54
CA ILE A 111 0.12 -17.71 1.13
C ILE A 111 -0.56 -19.09 1.10
N ASP A 112 -0.45 -19.83 -0.01
CA ASP A 112 -1.12 -21.12 -0.24
C ASP A 112 -1.03 -22.12 0.93
N PRO A 113 0.16 -22.43 1.48
CA PRO A 113 0.28 -23.40 2.57
C PRO A 113 0.00 -22.81 3.96
N THR A 114 -0.34 -21.52 4.10
CA THR A 114 -0.48 -20.83 5.38
C THR A 114 -1.94 -20.44 5.66
N PRO A 115 -2.29 -20.07 6.91
CA PRO A 115 -3.60 -19.48 7.21
C PRO A 115 -3.69 -17.99 6.81
N ALA A 116 -2.67 -17.41 6.17
CA ALA A 116 -2.67 -16.00 5.81
C ALA A 116 -3.93 -15.61 5.04
N GLU A 117 -4.54 -14.49 5.42
CA GLU A 117 -5.77 -13.99 4.80
C GLU A 117 -5.49 -13.12 3.57
N GLY A 118 -4.23 -12.83 3.29
CA GLY A 118 -3.79 -12.10 2.13
C GLY A 118 -2.32 -11.72 2.22
N GLY A 119 -1.91 -10.77 1.39
CA GLY A 119 -0.54 -10.30 1.39
C GLY A 119 -0.30 -9.13 0.45
N VAL A 120 0.96 -8.71 0.43
CA VAL A 120 1.40 -7.57 -0.38
C VAL A 120 2.65 -7.94 -1.14
N TRP A 121 2.70 -7.55 -2.41
CA TRP A 121 3.95 -7.48 -3.15
C TRP A 121 4.31 -6.01 -3.36
N PHE A 122 5.55 -5.63 -3.06
CA PHE A 122 6.01 -4.24 -3.14
C PHE A 122 7.48 -4.14 -3.53
N ASN A 123 7.82 -3.49 -4.64
CA ASN A 123 9.22 -3.37 -5.08
C ASN A 123 9.82 -1.96 -4.90
N GLY A 124 9.13 -1.07 -4.19
CA GLY A 124 9.51 0.34 -4.02
C GLY A 124 8.90 1.30 -5.06
N ASN A 125 8.40 0.79 -6.18
CA ASN A 125 7.76 1.57 -7.26
C ASN A 125 6.33 1.14 -7.53
N GLU A 126 6.05 -0.16 -7.41
CA GLU A 126 4.76 -0.76 -7.66
C GLU A 126 4.35 -1.55 -6.42
N ILE A 127 3.04 -1.61 -6.21
CA ILE A 127 2.42 -2.36 -5.14
C ILE A 127 1.25 -3.18 -5.68
N ALA A 128 1.04 -4.34 -5.09
CA ALA A 128 -0.15 -5.14 -5.29
C ALA A 128 -0.59 -5.75 -3.97
N TYR A 129 -1.87 -5.61 -3.68
CA TYR A 129 -2.50 -6.20 -2.50
C TYR A 129 -3.36 -7.37 -2.98
N VAL A 130 -3.30 -8.49 -2.26
CA VAL A 130 -4.10 -9.67 -2.56
C VAL A 130 -4.83 -10.15 -1.33
N ARG A 131 -6.08 -10.54 -1.51
CA ARG A 131 -6.90 -11.22 -0.50
C ARG A 131 -6.99 -12.71 -0.83
N ALA A 132 -6.81 -13.55 0.18
CA ALA A 132 -6.89 -14.99 0.08
C ALA A 132 -8.27 -15.49 0.53
N ILE A 133 -9.12 -15.85 -0.44
CA ILE A 133 -10.48 -16.34 -0.20
C ILE A 133 -10.45 -17.87 -0.26
N ARG A 134 -10.85 -18.53 0.83
CA ARG A 134 -10.94 -19.99 0.93
C ARG A 134 -12.40 -20.39 0.99
N ARG A 135 -12.86 -21.25 0.07
CA ARG A 135 -14.27 -21.69 -0.02
C ARG A 135 -14.35 -23.21 -0.10
N PRO A 136 -15.21 -23.86 0.70
CA PRO A 136 -15.48 -25.30 0.54
C PRO A 136 -15.91 -25.62 -0.91
N PRO A 137 -15.53 -26.79 -1.47
CA PRO A 137 -14.78 -27.89 -0.84
C PRO A 137 -13.24 -27.75 -0.95
N SER A 138 -12.72 -26.72 -1.63
CA SER A 138 -11.28 -26.53 -1.87
C SER A 138 -10.68 -25.57 -0.84
N TYR A 139 -9.74 -26.06 -0.03
CA TYR A 139 -8.99 -25.20 0.91
C TYR A 139 -7.86 -24.41 0.25
N THR A 140 -7.56 -24.66 -1.03
CA THR A 140 -6.64 -23.83 -1.83
C THR A 140 -7.22 -22.42 -1.94
N PRO A 141 -6.50 -21.37 -1.49
CA PRO A 141 -7.01 -20.01 -1.57
C PRO A 141 -7.08 -19.51 -3.01
N GLU A 142 -8.21 -18.90 -3.35
CA GLU A 142 -8.32 -17.98 -4.47
C GLU A 142 -7.68 -16.64 -4.06
N LEU A 143 -6.69 -16.18 -4.82
CA LEU A 143 -6.10 -14.86 -4.61
C LEU A 143 -6.78 -13.85 -5.52
N VAL A 144 -7.41 -12.86 -4.91
CA VAL A 144 -8.10 -11.77 -5.60
C VAL A 144 -7.33 -10.47 -5.35
N GLU A 145 -7.16 -9.64 -6.39
CA GLU A 145 -6.59 -8.30 -6.22
C GLU A 145 -7.50 -7.47 -5.31
N TRP A 146 -6.91 -6.76 -4.35
CA TRP A 146 -7.63 -5.93 -3.39
C TRP A 146 -7.11 -4.49 -3.43
N ARG A 147 -7.89 -3.55 -2.89
CA ARG A 147 -7.49 -2.13 -2.85
C ARG A 147 -6.35 -1.87 -1.86
N ASN A 148 -6.32 -2.61 -0.75
CA ASN A 148 -5.34 -2.44 0.33
C ASN A 148 -5.25 -3.70 1.23
N ILE A 149 -4.52 -3.66 2.33
CA ILE A 149 -4.61 -4.62 3.45
C ILE A 149 -5.36 -3.99 4.64
N PRO A 150 -5.94 -4.80 5.55
CA PRO A 150 -6.61 -4.25 6.72
C PRO A 150 -5.61 -3.58 7.68
N LYS A 151 -6.05 -2.50 8.34
CA LYS A 151 -5.38 -1.98 9.54
C LYS A 151 -5.53 -2.98 10.71
N LYS A 152 -4.74 -2.82 11.76
CA LYS A 152 -4.87 -3.63 12.98
C LYS A 152 -6.30 -3.56 13.53
N GLY A 153 -6.95 -4.73 13.66
CA GLY A 153 -8.30 -4.85 14.18
C GLY A 153 -9.42 -4.58 13.17
N GLN A 154 -9.07 -4.23 11.93
CA GLN A 154 -10.02 -4.01 10.84
C GLN A 154 -10.24 -5.31 10.05
N SER A 155 -11.47 -5.55 9.59
CA SER A 155 -11.77 -6.61 8.64
C SER A 155 -11.44 -6.22 7.19
N TRP A 156 -11.33 -7.20 6.30
CA TRP A 156 -11.05 -6.95 4.88
C TRP A 156 -12.17 -6.15 4.19
N GLU A 157 -13.41 -6.38 4.59
CA GLU A 157 -14.60 -5.71 4.08
C GLU A 157 -14.67 -4.25 4.51
N GLU A 158 -14.10 -3.88 5.66
CA GLU A 158 -14.14 -2.52 6.21
C GLU A 158 -13.13 -1.57 5.58
N ILE A 159 -12.17 -2.09 4.82
CA ILE A 159 -11.13 -1.28 4.17
C ILE A 159 -11.77 -0.14 3.38
N GLY A 160 -11.43 1.10 3.74
CA GLY A 160 -11.89 2.31 3.07
C GLY A 160 -13.39 2.62 3.17
N LYS A 161 -14.19 1.90 3.97
CA LYS A 161 -15.63 2.17 4.14
C LYS A 161 -15.89 3.31 5.13
N TYR A 162 -15.30 3.20 6.32
CA TYR A 162 -15.40 4.18 7.39
C TYR A 162 -14.07 4.91 7.46
N LYS A 163 -14.09 6.20 7.07
CA LYS A 163 -12.92 7.08 7.10
C LYS A 163 -13.40 8.40 7.69
N THR A 164 -12.89 8.72 8.85
CA THR A 164 -13.18 9.96 9.57
C THR A 164 -11.89 10.75 9.79
N GLY A 165 -12.02 12.04 10.11
CA GLY A 165 -10.89 12.90 10.40
C GLY A 165 -10.06 12.44 11.60
N ASP A 166 -10.69 11.78 12.59
CA ASP A 166 -10.01 11.23 13.77
C ASP A 166 -9.07 10.05 13.42
N GLU A 167 -9.32 9.38 12.28
CA GLU A 167 -8.50 8.26 11.81
C GLU A 167 -7.36 8.71 10.87
N LEU A 168 -7.30 10.01 10.54
CA LEU A 168 -6.24 10.57 9.73
C LEU A 168 -4.96 10.69 10.54
N ILE A 169 -3.88 10.23 9.93
CA ILE A 169 -2.53 10.42 10.43
C ILE A 169 -1.77 11.32 9.44
N PRO A 170 -0.82 12.14 9.92
CA PRO A 170 0.06 12.87 9.03
C PRO A 170 0.75 11.91 8.05
N ALA A 171 0.77 12.27 6.76
CA ALA A 171 1.32 11.41 5.72
C ALA A 171 2.77 11.03 6.05
N GLN A 172 2.99 9.73 6.23
CA GLN A 172 4.32 9.15 6.38
C GLN A 172 4.82 8.75 5.00
N ASN A 173 6.11 8.92 4.71
CA ASN A 173 6.71 8.46 3.45
C ASN A 173 6.00 8.97 2.17
N LEU A 174 5.54 10.22 2.17
CA LEU A 174 4.75 10.80 1.08
C LEU A 174 5.42 10.66 -0.31
N LYS A 175 6.75 10.74 -0.36
CA LYS A 175 7.54 10.48 -1.58
C LYS A 175 7.34 9.06 -2.12
N SER A 176 7.29 8.04 -1.26
CA SER A 176 7.04 6.66 -1.67
C SER A 176 5.61 6.48 -2.16
N ILE A 177 4.63 7.05 -1.45
CA ILE A 177 3.21 6.99 -1.84
C ILE A 177 3.01 7.62 -3.22
N PHE A 178 3.49 8.85 -3.44
CA PHE A 178 3.38 9.50 -4.75
C PHE A 178 4.14 8.76 -5.84
N LYS A 179 5.30 8.18 -5.54
CA LYS A 179 6.04 7.37 -6.50
C LYS A 179 5.21 6.17 -6.96
N VAL A 180 4.58 5.46 -6.02
CA VAL A 180 3.70 4.33 -6.30
C VAL A 180 2.51 4.73 -7.15
N ILE A 181 1.84 5.82 -6.77
CA ILE A 181 0.71 6.35 -7.53
C ILE A 181 1.14 6.73 -8.95
N TYR A 182 2.24 7.46 -9.09
CA TYR A 182 2.76 7.90 -10.37
C TYR A 182 3.04 6.72 -11.32
N TYR A 183 3.78 5.70 -10.87
CA TYR A 183 4.08 4.53 -11.71
C TYR A 183 2.83 3.73 -12.05
N HIS A 184 1.88 3.60 -11.12
CA HIS A 184 0.61 2.94 -11.42
C HIS A 184 -0.15 3.69 -12.52
N LEU A 185 -0.35 5.00 -12.38
CA LEU A 185 -1.08 5.80 -13.36
C LEU A 185 -0.38 5.84 -14.71
N TYR A 186 0.95 5.94 -14.72
CA TYR A 186 1.74 5.95 -15.95
C TYR A 186 1.52 4.69 -16.80
N THR A 187 1.29 3.54 -16.16
CA THR A 187 1.10 2.26 -16.86
C THR A 187 -0.37 1.88 -17.08
N ASN A 188 -1.28 2.33 -16.22
CA ASN A 188 -2.65 1.80 -16.16
C ASN A 188 -3.75 2.83 -16.46
N SER A 189 -3.45 4.13 -16.53
CA SER A 189 -4.47 5.15 -16.76
C SER A 189 -4.79 5.35 -18.24
N ASN A 190 -5.95 5.95 -18.49
CA ASN A 190 -6.39 6.44 -19.80
C ASN A 190 -5.59 7.64 -20.34
N LEU A 191 -4.62 8.19 -19.59
CA LEU A 191 -3.88 9.38 -20.01
C LEU A 191 -2.55 9.01 -20.70
N PRO A 192 -2.35 9.43 -21.96
CA PRO A 192 -1.20 8.98 -22.76
C PRO A 192 0.12 9.70 -22.44
N ARG A 193 0.11 10.76 -21.63
CA ARG A 193 1.28 11.60 -21.36
C ARG A 193 1.48 11.81 -19.86
N ALA A 194 2.68 11.50 -19.38
CA ALA A 194 3.09 11.68 -17.98
C ALA A 194 2.90 13.13 -17.49
N GLU A 195 3.09 14.11 -18.35
CA GLU A 195 2.94 15.54 -18.05
C GLU A 195 1.53 15.89 -17.55
N ARG A 196 0.49 15.17 -18.03
CA ARG A 196 -0.90 15.40 -17.61
C ARG A 196 -1.22 14.78 -16.25
N LEU A 197 -0.45 13.79 -15.81
CA LEU A 197 -0.65 13.15 -14.51
C LEU A 197 -0.41 14.13 -13.36
N GLY A 198 0.52 15.07 -13.52
CA GLY A 198 0.79 16.09 -12.50
C GLY A 198 -0.45 16.93 -12.18
N GLY A 199 -1.14 17.44 -13.20
CA GLY A 199 -2.35 18.23 -13.03
C GLY A 199 -3.50 17.43 -12.39
N GLU A 200 -3.70 16.19 -12.83
CA GLU A 200 -4.71 15.30 -12.24
C GLU A 200 -4.42 14.97 -10.77
N MET A 201 -3.15 14.71 -10.44
CA MET A 201 -2.73 14.49 -9.07
C MET A 201 -2.94 15.74 -8.21
N THR A 202 -2.63 16.93 -8.72
CA THR A 202 -2.92 18.20 -8.03
C THR A 202 -4.42 18.31 -7.73
N ARG A 203 -5.29 18.11 -8.72
CA ARG A 203 -6.77 18.15 -8.52
C ARG A 203 -7.22 17.17 -7.44
N LEU A 204 -6.73 15.92 -7.48
CA LEU A 204 -7.07 14.91 -6.47
C LEU A 204 -6.56 15.26 -5.07
N ILE A 205 -5.38 15.86 -4.94
CA ILE A 205 -4.86 16.35 -3.66
C ILE A 205 -5.74 17.47 -3.12
N PHE A 206 -6.17 18.42 -3.95
CA PHE A 206 -7.10 19.46 -3.52
C PHE A 206 -8.46 18.87 -3.11
N CYS A 207 -8.99 17.87 -3.82
CA CYS A 207 -10.19 17.15 -3.39
C CYS A 207 -10.02 16.55 -1.99
N LYS A 208 -8.86 15.92 -1.72
CA LYS A 208 -8.55 15.36 -0.40
C LYS A 208 -8.48 16.45 0.67
N ILE A 209 -7.75 17.54 0.42
CA ILE A 209 -7.61 18.65 1.37
C ILE A 209 -8.98 19.25 1.71
N TYR A 210 -9.77 19.57 0.67
CA TYR A 210 -11.13 20.08 0.84
C TYR A 210 -11.99 19.12 1.66
N ASP A 211 -11.93 17.83 1.36
CA ASP A 211 -12.71 16.81 2.06
C ASP A 211 -12.35 16.71 3.56
N GLU A 212 -11.07 16.79 3.90
CA GLU A 212 -10.60 16.77 5.29
C GLU A 212 -11.04 18.01 6.08
N MET A 213 -11.15 19.16 5.42
CA MET A 213 -11.60 20.41 6.03
C MET A 213 -13.13 20.43 6.25
N HIS A 214 -13.90 19.87 5.32
CA HIS A 214 -15.36 20.07 5.27
C HIS A 214 -16.19 18.85 5.66
N ASN A 215 -15.65 17.63 5.50
CA ASN A 215 -16.39 16.37 5.72
C ASN A 215 -15.76 15.52 6.85
N TYR A 216 -15.21 16.17 7.88
CA TYR A 216 -14.46 15.50 8.97
C TYR A 216 -15.15 14.26 9.56
N LYS A 217 -16.48 14.28 9.71
CA LYS A 217 -17.25 13.16 10.29
C LYS A 217 -17.44 11.97 9.34
N ASP A 218 -17.36 12.18 8.04
CA ASP A 218 -17.52 11.15 7.02
C ASP A 218 -16.82 11.60 5.73
N LEU A 219 -15.52 11.31 5.66
CA LEU A 219 -14.67 11.69 4.54
C LEU A 219 -15.18 11.01 3.26
N LYS A 220 -15.30 11.79 2.19
CA LYS A 220 -15.77 11.36 0.88
C LYS A 220 -14.61 10.93 -0.02
N PHE A 221 -13.40 11.43 0.22
CA PHE A 221 -12.17 11.00 -0.45
C PHE A 221 -11.68 9.67 0.16
N LYS A 222 -12.36 8.60 -0.25
CA LYS A 222 -12.09 7.22 0.15
C LYS A 222 -12.55 6.25 -0.92
N ALA A 223 -11.99 5.04 -0.91
CA ALA A 223 -12.40 3.94 -1.78
C ALA A 223 -12.68 2.70 -0.93
N GLY A 224 -13.96 2.32 -0.82
CA GLY A 224 -14.36 1.11 -0.10
C GLY A 224 -13.89 -0.16 -0.80
N ALA A 225 -13.51 -1.17 -0.03
CA ALA A 225 -12.95 -2.43 -0.50
C ALA A 225 -13.76 -3.11 -1.62
N GLU A 226 -15.08 -3.07 -1.47
CA GLU A 226 -16.07 -3.68 -2.36
C GLU A 226 -16.89 -2.64 -3.13
N GLU A 227 -16.55 -1.35 -2.97
CA GLU A 227 -17.20 -0.28 -3.70
C GLU A 227 -16.77 -0.33 -5.16
N SER A 228 -17.67 -0.01 -6.11
CA SER A 228 -17.29 0.06 -7.52
C SER A 228 -16.43 1.29 -7.80
N ASP A 229 -15.52 1.18 -8.77
CA ASP A 229 -14.65 2.30 -9.15
C ASP A 229 -15.46 3.51 -9.64
N GLU A 230 -16.59 3.27 -10.31
CA GLU A 230 -17.49 4.30 -10.82
C GLU A 230 -18.08 5.15 -9.69
N ARG A 231 -18.54 4.52 -8.60
CA ARG A 231 -19.09 5.24 -7.45
C ARG A 231 -18.05 6.07 -6.72
N VAL A 232 -16.84 5.53 -6.57
CA VAL A 232 -15.72 6.28 -5.99
C VAL A 232 -15.41 7.51 -6.86
N ALA A 233 -15.33 7.32 -8.17
CA ALA A 233 -15.02 8.38 -9.11
C ALA A 233 -16.11 9.45 -9.21
N GLU A 234 -17.39 9.07 -9.19
CA GLU A 234 -18.52 10.00 -9.13
C GLU A 234 -18.43 10.90 -7.90
N ARG A 235 -18.28 10.29 -6.71
CA ARG A 235 -18.12 11.03 -5.45
C ARG A 235 -16.93 12.00 -5.45
N ILE A 236 -15.80 11.59 -6.02
CA ILE A 236 -14.60 12.43 -6.08
C ILE A 236 -14.73 13.56 -7.11
N ARG A 237 -15.45 13.35 -8.21
CA ARG A 237 -15.76 14.42 -9.17
C ARG A 237 -16.71 15.44 -8.54
N GLU A 238 -17.71 15.00 -7.78
CA GLU A 238 -18.57 15.92 -7.01
C GLU A 238 -17.78 16.74 -5.98
N LEU A 239 -16.77 16.14 -5.32
CA LEU A 239 -15.84 16.90 -4.49
C LEU A 239 -15.06 17.93 -5.30
N PHE A 240 -14.61 17.59 -6.50
CA PHE A 240 -13.84 18.51 -7.34
C PHE A 240 -14.65 19.73 -7.77
N GLU A 241 -15.96 19.59 -8.04
CA GLU A 241 -16.82 20.74 -8.30
C GLU A 241 -16.84 21.73 -7.13
N LYS A 242 -16.88 21.22 -5.88
CA LYS A 242 -16.79 22.06 -4.67
C LYS A 242 -15.42 22.71 -4.48
N VAL A 243 -14.36 22.00 -4.86
CA VAL A 243 -12.99 22.54 -4.86
C VAL A 243 -12.89 23.73 -5.81
N LYS A 244 -13.45 23.63 -7.03
CA LYS A 244 -13.43 24.75 -7.98
C LYS A 244 -14.14 25.98 -7.43
N ASP A 245 -15.25 25.79 -6.70
CA ASP A 245 -15.98 26.89 -6.08
C ASP A 245 -15.19 27.59 -4.96
N GLU A 246 -14.40 26.85 -4.18
CA GLU A 246 -13.60 27.40 -3.08
C GLU A 246 -12.29 28.02 -3.54
N TYR A 247 -11.64 27.44 -4.56
CA TYR A 247 -10.33 27.83 -5.07
C TYR A 247 -10.41 28.37 -6.50
N ARG A 248 -11.29 29.36 -6.73
CA ARG A 248 -11.55 29.98 -8.06
C ARG A 248 -10.34 30.73 -8.65
N ASP A 249 -9.35 31.06 -7.81
CA ASP A 249 -8.07 31.64 -8.22
C ASP A 249 -7.05 30.59 -8.68
N VAL A 250 -7.34 29.30 -8.42
CA VAL A 250 -6.48 28.16 -8.77
C VAL A 250 -7.06 27.34 -9.93
N PHE A 251 -8.39 27.16 -9.97
CA PHE A 251 -9.07 26.32 -10.97
C PHE A 251 -10.10 27.10 -11.77
N GLU A 252 -10.12 26.88 -13.09
CA GLU A 252 -11.15 27.43 -13.98
C GLU A 252 -12.47 26.65 -13.86
N GLU A 253 -13.60 27.31 -14.14
CA GLU A 253 -14.93 26.68 -14.02
C GLU A 253 -15.10 25.45 -14.93
N ASP A 254 -14.49 25.44 -16.11
CA ASP A 254 -14.58 24.36 -17.09
C ASP A 254 -13.58 23.22 -16.86
N GLU A 255 -12.69 23.33 -15.87
CA GLU A 255 -11.77 22.26 -15.51
C GLU A 255 -12.49 21.00 -15.05
N LYS A 256 -11.91 19.85 -15.41
CA LYS A 256 -12.44 18.52 -15.12
C LYS A 256 -11.33 17.57 -14.70
N LEU A 257 -11.73 16.56 -13.94
CA LEU A 257 -10.92 15.41 -13.61
C LEU A 257 -11.06 14.37 -14.72
N LEU A 258 -10.00 14.19 -15.51
CA LEU A 258 -9.97 13.42 -16.76
C LEU A 258 -9.56 11.96 -16.58
N LEU A 259 -9.01 11.59 -15.42
CA LEU A 259 -8.71 10.21 -15.09
C LEU A 259 -9.97 9.32 -15.16
N ASP A 260 -9.78 8.10 -15.65
CA ASP A 260 -10.80 7.07 -15.60
C ASP A 260 -11.15 6.66 -14.16
N ALA A 261 -12.29 5.99 -14.00
CA ALA A 261 -12.81 5.63 -12.69
C ALA A 261 -11.85 4.74 -11.88
N LYS A 262 -11.20 3.77 -12.54
CA LYS A 262 -10.25 2.85 -11.93
C LYS A 262 -9.03 3.59 -11.37
N SER A 263 -8.51 4.54 -12.13
CA SER A 263 -7.37 5.37 -11.75
C SER A 263 -7.70 6.27 -10.56
N ILE A 264 -8.86 6.93 -10.57
CA ILE A 264 -9.32 7.76 -9.44
C ILE A 264 -9.48 6.91 -8.18
N ALA A 265 -10.14 5.76 -8.31
CA ALA A 265 -10.37 4.86 -7.19
C ALA A 265 -9.06 4.25 -6.64
N TYR A 266 -8.08 4.00 -7.51
CA TYR A 266 -6.74 3.61 -7.10
C TYR A 266 -6.08 4.71 -6.27
N VAL A 267 -6.05 5.96 -6.75
CA VAL A 267 -5.45 7.08 -6.00
C VAL A 267 -6.12 7.26 -4.65
N ALA A 268 -7.46 7.24 -4.60
CA ALA A 268 -8.24 7.35 -3.37
C ALA A 268 -8.01 6.20 -2.37
N SER A 269 -7.57 5.03 -2.85
CA SER A 269 -7.21 3.91 -1.97
C SER A 269 -5.80 4.00 -1.37
N GLN A 270 -4.92 4.80 -1.97
CA GLN A 270 -3.52 4.98 -1.53
C GLN A 270 -3.30 6.23 -0.67
N LEU A 271 -4.26 7.17 -0.66
CA LEU A 271 -4.20 8.45 0.07
C LEU A 271 -5.19 8.53 1.25
#